data_AF-A0A7V9I941-F1
#
_entry.id   AF-A0A7V9I941-F1
#
_cell.length_a   1.000
_cell.length_b   1.000
_cell.length_c   1.000
_cell.angle_alpha   90.00
_cell.angle_beta   90.00
_cell.angle_gamma   90.00
#
_symmetry.space_group_name_H-M   'P 1'
#
loop_
_entity.id
_entity.type
_entity.pdbx_description
1 polymer ?
#
loop_
_entity_poly.entity_id
_entity_poly.type
_entity_poly.pdbx_seq_one_letter_code
_entity_poly.pdbx_strand_id
1 'polypeptide(L)'
;MWNPGRTLGSTSKIILTWHRSGYTLTDEGALALAEITVEAESFLDAERKSHDALAFLLSWWSFAYTVAIDIKGYRVTEERTESRKWVFNALGRAKEFNLNADLVSIPKFRKVLSAYREAQNSSNSFYKVICFFNTLEGLYKIRVQRLQSDRDAGRPIHDPGERMERNIQAIRIGDDDREPFEPYLGLRFTRIRDRLRSTLRNAVAHLDPEGESLVADEFEDLAVCSRALPVLKHMCDVILNHEIRADPELAPHITN
;
A
#
# COMPACT_ATOMS: atom_id res chain seq x y z
N MET A 1 0.94 -30.41 22.12
CA MET A 1 0.35 -31.54 21.35
C MET A 1 -0.95 -31.05 20.73
N TRP A 2 -1.03 -31.02 19.41
CA TRP A 2 -2.22 -30.57 18.66
C TRP A 2 -3.04 -31.81 18.27
N ASN A 3 -4.34 -31.82 18.58
CA ASN A 3 -5.22 -32.97 18.36
C ASN A 3 -6.18 -32.65 17.20
N PRO A 4 -6.03 -33.28 16.01
CA PRO A 4 -6.71 -32.86 14.78
C PRO A 4 -8.18 -33.33 14.67
N GLY A 5 -8.79 -33.86 15.73
CA GLY A 5 -10.11 -34.52 15.68
C GLY A 5 -11.29 -33.81 16.34
N ARG A 6 -11.13 -32.62 16.92
CA ARG A 6 -12.26 -31.86 17.50
C ARG A 6 -12.78 -30.84 16.50
N THR A 7 -13.91 -31.14 15.87
CA THR A 7 -14.75 -30.13 15.22
C THR A 7 -15.25 -29.16 16.29
N LEU A 8 -14.71 -27.95 16.29
CA LEU A 8 -15.12 -26.85 17.16
C LEU A 8 -16.48 -26.34 16.68
N GLY A 9 -17.55 -26.97 17.15
CA GLY A 9 -18.87 -26.35 17.17
C GLY A 9 -18.89 -25.25 18.23
N SER A 10 -18.25 -24.11 17.97
CA SER A 10 -18.37 -22.96 18.85
C SER A 10 -17.98 -21.68 18.13
N THR A 11 -18.87 -20.69 18.24
CA THR A 11 -18.66 -19.29 17.94
C THR A 11 -17.47 -18.78 18.77
N SER A 12 -16.27 -18.92 18.23
CA SER A 12 -15.06 -18.49 18.91
C SER A 12 -14.93 -17.00 18.64
N LYS A 13 -15.28 -16.15 19.60
CA LYS A 13 -14.91 -14.73 19.56
C LYS A 13 -13.41 -14.67 19.82
N ILE A 14 -12.70 -14.17 18.82
CA ILE A 14 -11.26 -14.11 18.85
C ILE A 14 -10.82 -12.67 18.90
N ILE A 15 -10.24 -12.30 20.04
CA ILE A 15 -9.69 -10.99 20.31
C ILE A 15 -8.28 -10.96 19.72
N LEU A 16 -8.12 -10.27 18.57
CA LEU A 16 -6.80 -9.89 18.11
C LEU A 16 -6.30 -8.69 18.90
N THR A 17 -5.39 -8.93 19.83
CA THR A 17 -4.72 -7.85 20.56
C THR A 17 -3.31 -7.66 20.00
N TRP A 18 -3.02 -6.47 19.50
CA TRP A 18 -1.72 -6.08 18.93
C TRP A 18 -0.79 -5.69 20.07
N HIS A 19 0.01 -6.64 20.53
CA HIS A 19 0.83 -6.45 21.72
C HIS A 19 2.24 -5.99 21.39
N ARG A 20 2.50 -4.77 21.84
CA ARG A 20 3.77 -4.22 22.33
C ARG A 20 4.68 -5.28 22.96
N SER A 21 5.91 -5.40 22.48
CA SER A 21 7.02 -5.88 23.31
C SER A 21 7.62 -4.67 24.03
N GLY A 22 7.36 -4.55 25.34
CA GLY A 22 8.07 -3.66 26.26
C GLY A 22 7.80 -2.14 26.19
N TYR A 23 7.60 -1.55 27.38
CA TYR A 23 7.70 -0.12 27.76
C TYR A 23 6.60 0.85 27.33
N THR A 24 5.80 1.23 28.35
CA THR A 24 4.88 2.38 28.60
C THR A 24 4.62 3.41 27.50
N LEU A 25 3.38 3.92 27.41
CA LEU A 25 3.06 5.08 26.54
C LEU A 25 4.03 6.21 26.92
N THR A 26 4.87 6.62 25.97
CA THR A 26 5.56 7.92 26.02
C THR A 26 4.78 8.91 25.16
N ASP A 27 5.01 10.20 25.40
CA ASP A 27 4.46 11.35 24.64
C ASP A 27 4.93 11.41 23.15
N GLU A 28 5.29 10.27 22.53
CA GLU A 28 6.07 10.19 21.27
C GLU A 28 5.43 9.28 20.19
N GLY A 29 4.14 8.94 20.32
CA GLY A 29 3.30 8.51 19.19
C GLY A 29 3.61 7.16 18.49
N ALA A 30 4.30 6.19 19.09
CA ALA A 30 4.91 5.11 18.31
C ALA A 30 4.05 3.87 17.91
N LEU A 31 2.94 3.50 18.57
CA LEU A 31 2.20 2.26 18.27
C LEU A 31 0.69 2.34 18.60
N ALA A 32 -0.16 1.89 17.68
CA ALA A 32 -1.60 1.78 17.87
C ALA A 32 -2.04 0.32 18.13
N LEU A 33 -2.89 0.11 19.14
CA LEU A 33 -3.55 -1.16 19.41
C LEU A 33 -4.91 -1.18 18.68
N ALA A 34 -5.11 -2.15 17.79
CA ALA A 34 -6.45 -2.46 17.30
C ALA A 34 -7.02 -3.64 18.11
N GLU A 35 -8.34 -3.76 18.19
CA GLU A 35 -8.97 -4.98 18.70
C GLU A 35 -10.14 -5.32 17.79
N ILE A 36 -10.16 -6.55 17.30
CA ILE A 36 -11.28 -7.06 16.51
C ILE A 36 -11.73 -8.40 17.05
N THR A 37 -13.02 -8.64 16.91
CA THR A 37 -13.70 -9.88 17.24
C THR A 37 -14.19 -10.50 15.94
N VAL A 38 -13.84 -11.76 15.71
CA VAL A 38 -14.34 -12.56 14.59
C VAL A 38 -14.87 -13.89 15.10
N GLU A 39 -15.87 -14.46 14.43
CA GLU A 39 -16.29 -15.84 14.63
C GLU A 39 -15.45 -16.76 13.74
N ALA A 40 -14.79 -17.76 14.30
CA ALA A 40 -13.94 -18.68 13.54
C ALA A 40 -13.95 -20.12 14.08
N GLU A 41 -13.65 -21.06 13.17
CA GLU A 41 -13.63 -22.50 13.47
C GLU A 41 -12.25 -22.99 13.95
N SER A 42 -11.21 -22.17 13.76
CA SER A 42 -9.83 -22.47 14.17
C SER A 42 -9.02 -21.20 14.32
N PHE A 43 -7.84 -21.30 14.95
CA PHE A 43 -6.87 -20.19 15.01
C PHE A 43 -6.49 -19.66 13.63
N LEU A 44 -6.30 -20.54 12.64
CA LEU A 44 -5.93 -20.15 11.28
C LEU A 44 -7.08 -19.44 10.56
N ASP A 45 -8.31 -19.92 10.70
CA ASP A 45 -9.48 -19.26 10.13
C ASP A 45 -9.70 -17.87 10.77
N ALA A 46 -9.43 -17.74 12.07
CA ALA A 46 -9.47 -16.47 12.76
C ALA A 46 -8.40 -15.51 12.26
N GLU A 47 -7.16 -15.97 12.14
CA GLU A 47 -6.05 -15.20 11.57
C GLU A 47 -6.40 -14.69 10.18
N ARG A 48 -6.95 -15.55 9.32
CA ARG A 48 -7.40 -15.18 7.98
C ARG A 48 -8.50 -14.12 8.01
N LYS A 49 -9.61 -14.38 8.72
CA LYS A 49 -10.75 -13.43 8.81
C LYS A 49 -10.34 -12.08 9.38
N SER A 50 -9.51 -12.11 10.42
CA SER A 50 -9.01 -10.91 11.06
C SER A 50 -8.00 -10.15 10.20
N HIS A 51 -7.10 -10.87 9.54
CA HIS A 51 -6.19 -10.28 8.57
C HIS A 51 -6.98 -9.62 7.42
N ASP A 52 -7.97 -10.31 6.85
CA ASP A 52 -8.79 -9.80 5.77
C ASP A 52 -9.57 -8.54 6.20
N ALA A 53 -10.11 -8.52 7.42
CA ALA A 53 -10.78 -7.35 7.97
C ALA A 53 -9.85 -6.13 8.10
N LEU A 54 -8.62 -6.35 8.59
CA LEU A 54 -7.67 -5.27 8.87
C LEU A 54 -6.87 -4.83 7.65
N ALA A 55 -6.58 -5.73 6.72
CA ALA A 55 -5.72 -5.47 5.56
C ALA A 55 -6.24 -4.29 4.72
N PHE A 56 -7.56 -4.16 4.59
CA PHE A 56 -8.19 -3.06 3.85
C PHE A 56 -8.02 -1.71 4.57
N LEU A 57 -8.14 -1.68 5.90
CA LEU A 57 -7.92 -0.48 6.71
C LEU A 57 -6.45 -0.05 6.68
N LEU A 58 -5.53 -0.99 6.89
CA LEU A 58 -4.10 -0.72 6.85
C LEU A 58 -3.65 -0.21 5.48
N SER A 59 -4.22 -0.75 4.40
CA SER A 59 -3.93 -0.28 3.03
C SER A 59 -4.43 1.15 2.81
N TRP A 60 -5.64 1.47 3.29
CA TRP A 60 -6.17 2.83 3.26
C TRP A 60 -5.28 3.81 4.04
N TRP A 61 -4.94 3.45 5.28
CA TRP A 61 -4.13 4.29 6.15
C TRP A 61 -2.71 4.48 5.63
N SER A 62 -2.11 3.45 5.05
CA SER A 62 -0.77 3.57 4.44
C SER A 62 -0.74 4.62 3.34
N PHE A 63 -1.80 4.70 2.54
CA PHE A 63 -1.99 5.77 1.56
C PHE A 63 -2.27 7.12 2.24
N ALA A 64 -3.28 7.21 3.11
CA ALA A 64 -3.74 8.46 3.71
C ALA A 64 -2.62 9.22 4.44
N TYR A 65 -1.75 8.49 5.13
CA TYR A 65 -0.62 9.08 5.87
C TYR A 65 0.70 9.04 5.11
N THR A 66 0.72 8.39 3.94
CA THR A 66 1.95 8.22 3.15
C THR A 66 3.05 7.50 3.97
N VAL A 67 2.68 6.42 4.66
CA VAL A 67 3.58 5.69 5.55
C VAL A 67 3.44 4.17 5.37
N ALA A 68 4.53 3.46 5.61
CA ALA A 68 4.51 2.00 5.74
C ALA A 68 3.75 1.61 7.02
N ILE A 69 2.58 0.97 6.87
CA ILE A 69 1.80 0.45 8.00
C ILE A 69 1.73 -1.05 7.87
N ASP A 70 2.10 -1.73 8.95
CA ASP A 70 2.26 -3.17 8.94
C ASP A 70 1.93 -3.81 10.29
N ILE A 71 1.59 -5.09 10.21
CA ILE A 71 1.21 -5.98 11.29
C ILE A 71 2.49 -6.54 11.92
N LYS A 72 2.99 -5.90 12.98
CA LYS A 72 4.24 -6.36 13.65
C LYS A 72 4.04 -7.54 14.57
N GLY A 73 2.84 -7.76 15.05
CA GLY A 73 2.53 -8.93 15.85
C GLY A 73 1.10 -8.90 16.35
N TYR A 74 0.55 -10.07 16.59
CA TYR A 74 -0.81 -10.21 17.06
C TYR A 74 -0.91 -11.39 18.01
N ARG A 75 -1.90 -11.29 18.88
CA ARG A 75 -2.33 -12.36 19.77
C ARG A 75 -3.72 -12.80 19.37
N VAL A 76 -3.90 -14.10 19.15
CA VAL A 76 -5.19 -14.75 18.92
C VAL A 76 -5.61 -15.42 20.23
N THR A 77 -6.82 -15.15 20.73
CA THR A 77 -7.35 -15.78 21.96
C THR A 77 -8.68 -16.46 21.66
N GLU A 78 -8.79 -17.78 21.85
CA GLU A 78 -10.08 -18.50 21.81
C GLU A 78 -10.83 -18.22 23.12
N GLU A 79 -11.95 -17.49 23.08
CA GLU A 79 -12.64 -17.09 24.31
C GLU A 79 -13.12 -18.24 25.20
N ARG A 80 -13.59 -19.35 24.62
CA ARG A 80 -14.16 -20.46 25.40
C ARG A 80 -13.11 -21.25 26.18
N THR A 81 -11.94 -21.46 25.59
CA THR A 81 -10.87 -22.26 26.21
C THR A 81 -9.77 -21.39 26.82
N GLU A 82 -9.83 -20.09 26.58
CA GLU A 82 -8.78 -19.11 26.88
C GLU A 82 -7.41 -19.42 26.23
N SER A 83 -7.38 -20.34 25.26
CA SER A 83 -6.15 -20.71 24.55
C SER A 83 -5.63 -19.52 23.74
N ARG A 84 -4.31 -19.29 23.79
CA ARG A 84 -3.66 -18.14 23.14
C ARG A 84 -2.61 -18.58 22.14
N LYS A 85 -2.58 -17.94 20.97
CA LYS A 85 -1.49 -18.01 19.99
C LYS A 85 -0.90 -16.62 19.82
N TRP A 86 0.43 -16.54 19.81
CA TRP A 86 1.16 -15.30 19.61
C TRP A 86 2.00 -15.42 18.35
N VAL A 87 1.97 -14.39 17.52
CA VAL A 87 2.78 -14.28 16.31
C VAL A 87 3.44 -12.91 16.33
N PHE A 88 4.76 -12.87 16.14
CA PHE A 88 5.54 -11.64 16.10
C PHE A 88 6.41 -11.62 14.85
N ASN A 89 6.32 -10.53 14.09
CA ASN A 89 7.11 -10.20 12.91
C ASN A 89 7.82 -8.86 13.20
N ALA A 90 9.01 -8.91 13.80
CA ALA A 90 9.72 -7.70 14.21
C ALA A 90 10.72 -7.23 13.15
N LEU A 91 10.29 -6.32 12.25
CA LEU A 91 11.17 -5.52 11.38
C LEU A 91 10.51 -4.16 11.07
N GLY A 92 11.08 -3.01 11.47
CA GLY A 92 10.64 -1.67 11.04
C GLY A 92 10.72 -0.57 12.10
N ARG A 93 10.63 0.70 11.68
CA ARG A 93 10.56 1.89 12.56
C ARG A 93 9.10 2.23 12.89
N ALA A 94 8.84 2.61 14.14
CA ALA A 94 7.56 3.15 14.57
C ALA A 94 7.31 4.55 13.98
N LYS A 95 6.05 4.88 13.68
CA LYS A 95 5.63 6.21 13.20
C LYS A 95 4.26 6.57 13.78
N GLU A 96 4.06 7.86 14.05
CA GLU A 96 2.80 8.36 14.58
C GLU A 96 1.62 8.06 13.67
N PHE A 97 0.59 7.47 14.28
CA PHE A 97 -0.57 6.97 13.59
C PHE A 97 -1.85 7.47 14.29
N ASN A 98 -2.63 8.31 13.59
CA ASN A 98 -3.89 8.84 14.09
C ASN A 98 -5.04 7.99 13.56
N LEU A 99 -5.82 7.37 14.45
CA LEU A 99 -6.93 6.47 14.11
C LEU A 99 -8.23 7.20 13.72
N ASN A 100 -8.31 8.52 13.84
CA ASN A 100 -9.54 9.30 13.60
C ASN A 100 -9.87 9.52 12.11
N ALA A 101 -9.49 8.59 11.23
CA ALA A 101 -9.85 8.63 9.82
C ALA A 101 -11.11 7.79 9.56
N ASP A 102 -12.23 8.45 9.24
CA ASP A 102 -13.56 7.86 9.00
C ASP A 102 -13.68 7.07 7.68
N LEU A 103 -12.61 6.41 7.24
CA LEU A 103 -12.50 5.89 5.88
C LEU A 103 -12.12 4.42 5.85
N VAL A 104 -12.99 3.62 5.24
CA VAL A 104 -12.78 2.20 4.95
C VAL A 104 -12.49 2.05 3.45
N SER A 105 -11.47 1.25 3.10
CA SER A 105 -11.18 0.95 1.69
C SER A 105 -12.34 0.18 1.02
N ILE A 106 -12.93 0.77 -0.01
CA ILE A 106 -13.98 0.15 -0.83
C ILE A 106 -13.41 -0.87 -1.82
N PRO A 107 -14.17 -1.93 -2.21
CA PRO A 107 -13.68 -3.03 -3.06
C PRO A 107 -12.92 -2.60 -4.30
N LYS A 108 -13.38 -1.55 -4.97
CA LYS A 108 -12.79 -0.98 -6.19
C LYS A 108 -11.31 -0.61 -6.04
N PHE A 109 -10.89 -0.08 -4.89
CA PHE A 109 -9.52 0.40 -4.66
C PHE A 109 -8.64 -0.58 -3.89
N ARG A 110 -9.20 -1.64 -3.28
CA ARG A 110 -8.45 -2.56 -2.40
C ARG A 110 -7.19 -3.13 -3.06
N LYS A 111 -7.28 -3.54 -4.33
CA LYS A 111 -6.13 -4.12 -5.04
C LYS A 111 -4.99 -3.11 -5.23
N VAL A 112 -5.30 -1.88 -5.64
CA VAL A 112 -4.29 -0.84 -5.88
C VAL A 112 -3.71 -0.29 -4.59
N LEU A 113 -4.54 -0.15 -3.54
CA LEU A 113 -4.10 0.27 -2.21
C LEU A 113 -3.25 -0.80 -1.53
N SER A 114 -3.56 -2.09 -1.72
CA SER A 114 -2.73 -3.18 -1.20
C SER A 114 -1.35 -3.19 -1.86
N ALA A 115 -1.28 -3.09 -3.19
CA ALA A 115 -0.01 -3.00 -3.90
C ALA A 115 0.79 -1.74 -3.51
N TYR A 116 0.10 -0.61 -3.28
CA TYR A 116 0.73 0.61 -2.80
C TYR A 116 1.35 0.42 -1.41
N ARG A 117 0.59 -0.15 -0.47
CA ARG A 117 1.09 -0.47 0.89
C ARG A 117 2.28 -1.43 0.85
N GLU A 118 2.23 -2.43 -0.02
CA GLU A 118 3.31 -3.39 -0.21
C GLU A 118 4.60 -2.71 -0.71
N ALA A 119 4.48 -1.75 -1.62
CA ALA A 119 5.61 -0.90 -2.02
C ALA A 119 6.17 -0.08 -0.85
N GLN A 120 5.30 0.50 -0.01
CA GLN A 120 5.76 1.25 1.17
C GLN A 120 6.47 0.36 2.19
N ASN A 121 5.97 -0.86 2.40
CA ASN A 121 6.47 -1.79 3.40
C ASN A 121 7.74 -2.54 2.97
N SER A 122 8.01 -2.65 1.67
CA SER A 122 9.20 -3.33 1.16
C SER A 122 10.50 -2.60 1.54
N SER A 123 11.60 -3.33 1.70
CA SER A 123 12.96 -2.77 1.74
C SER A 123 13.71 -2.94 0.40
N ASN A 124 13.26 -3.86 -0.45
CA ASN A 124 13.89 -4.17 -1.74
C ASN A 124 13.38 -3.21 -2.83
N SER A 125 14.29 -2.43 -3.44
CA SER A 125 13.95 -1.42 -4.45
C SER A 125 13.31 -2.01 -5.72
N PHE A 126 13.77 -3.17 -6.20
CA PHE A 126 13.18 -3.84 -7.36
C PHE A 126 11.72 -4.19 -7.10
N TYR A 127 11.45 -4.76 -5.93
CA TYR A 127 10.09 -5.12 -5.53
C TYR A 127 9.19 -3.88 -5.37
N LYS A 128 9.72 -2.79 -4.79
CA LYS A 128 9.00 -1.51 -4.72
C LYS A 128 8.59 -1.00 -6.10
N VAL A 129 9.50 -1.05 -7.08
CA VAL A 129 9.23 -0.64 -8.46
C VAL A 129 8.08 -1.46 -9.04
N ILE A 130 8.11 -2.79 -8.89
CA ILE A 130 7.05 -3.68 -9.37
C ILE A 130 5.70 -3.30 -8.72
N CYS A 131 5.67 -3.14 -7.40
CA CYS A 131 4.46 -2.78 -6.67
C CYS A 131 3.89 -1.42 -7.10
N PHE A 132 4.72 -0.39 -7.27
CA PHE A 132 4.25 0.91 -7.77
C PHE A 132 3.75 0.84 -9.22
N PHE A 133 4.39 0.07 -10.11
CA PHE A 133 3.85 -0.15 -11.45
C PHE A 133 2.49 -0.85 -11.42
N ASN A 134 2.35 -1.89 -10.59
CA ASN A 134 1.06 -2.57 -10.40
C ASN A 134 -0.02 -1.61 -9.90
N THR A 135 0.32 -0.70 -8.97
CA THR A 135 -0.58 0.36 -8.52
C THR A 135 -0.96 1.31 -9.68
N LEU A 136 0.02 1.83 -10.43
CA LEU A 136 -0.24 2.72 -11.57
C LEU A 136 -1.14 2.06 -12.63
N GLU A 137 -0.85 0.82 -13.02
CA GLU A 137 -1.64 0.09 -14.01
C GLU A 137 -3.07 -0.17 -13.53
N GLY A 138 -3.23 -0.56 -12.27
CA GLY A 138 -4.56 -0.71 -11.68
C GLY A 138 -5.34 0.60 -11.63
N LEU A 139 -4.68 1.72 -11.33
CA LEU A 139 -5.28 3.06 -11.35
C LEU A 139 -5.72 3.48 -12.75
N TYR A 140 -4.89 3.25 -13.78
CA TYR A 140 -5.28 3.51 -15.17
C TYR A 140 -6.48 2.65 -15.59
N LYS A 141 -6.56 1.39 -15.14
CA LYS A 141 -7.72 0.54 -15.38
C LYS A 141 -8.99 1.07 -14.72
N ILE A 142 -8.90 1.49 -13.45
CA ILE A 142 -10.00 2.12 -12.72
C ILE A 142 -10.49 3.37 -13.47
N ARG A 143 -9.56 4.21 -13.95
CA ARG A 143 -9.90 5.39 -14.75
C ARG A 143 -10.63 5.04 -16.03
N VAL A 144 -10.11 4.10 -16.82
CA VAL A 144 -10.76 3.69 -18.08
C VAL A 144 -12.19 3.22 -17.82
N GLN A 145 -12.41 2.44 -16.75
CA GLN A 145 -13.75 2.01 -16.34
C GLN A 145 -14.64 3.19 -15.94
N ARG A 146 -14.12 4.17 -15.19
CA ARG A 146 -14.85 5.40 -14.83
C ARG A 146 -15.24 6.19 -16.07
N LEU A 147 -14.30 6.49 -16.95
CA LEU A 147 -14.55 7.27 -18.18
C LEU A 147 -15.55 6.56 -19.10
N GLN A 148 -15.49 5.23 -19.18
CA GLN A 148 -16.48 4.45 -19.91
C GLN A 148 -17.88 4.55 -19.25
N SER A 149 -17.97 4.41 -17.93
CA SER A 149 -19.23 4.57 -17.20
C SER A 149 -19.81 5.98 -17.35
N ASP A 150 -18.98 7.03 -17.35
CA ASP A 150 -19.41 8.41 -17.57
C ASP A 150 -19.93 8.60 -19.00
N ARG A 151 -19.23 8.05 -19.99
CA ARG A 151 -19.66 8.05 -21.39
C ARG A 151 -21.01 7.37 -21.57
N ASP A 152 -21.19 6.19 -20.98
CA ASP A 152 -22.42 5.40 -21.07
C ASP A 152 -23.60 6.09 -20.36
N ALA A 153 -23.31 6.84 -19.30
CA ALA A 153 -24.28 7.66 -18.58
C ALA A 153 -24.53 9.05 -19.20
N GLY A 154 -23.87 9.38 -20.31
CA GLY A 154 -23.95 10.71 -20.94
C GLY A 154 -23.37 11.84 -20.09
N ARG A 155 -22.53 11.52 -19.08
CA ARG A 155 -21.86 12.51 -18.23
C ARG A 155 -20.64 13.09 -18.97
N PRO A 156 -20.26 14.35 -18.68
CA PRO A 156 -19.03 14.94 -19.22
C PRO A 156 -17.81 14.09 -18.85
N ILE A 157 -17.03 13.71 -19.84
CA ILE A 157 -15.78 12.95 -19.64
C ILE A 157 -14.70 13.93 -19.20
N HIS A 158 -14.25 13.82 -17.95
CA HIS A 158 -13.13 14.60 -17.43
C HIS A 158 -11.88 13.71 -17.29
N ASP A 159 -10.89 13.93 -18.16
CA ASP A 159 -9.55 13.39 -17.99
C ASP A 159 -8.63 14.46 -17.38
N PRO A 160 -8.19 14.31 -16.12
CA PRO A 160 -7.33 15.29 -15.44
C PRO A 160 -5.98 15.53 -16.15
N GLY A 161 -5.54 14.61 -17.03
CA GLY A 161 -4.37 14.82 -17.86
C GLY A 161 -3.10 15.10 -17.05
N GLU A 162 -2.85 14.32 -16.00
CA GLU A 162 -1.81 14.58 -15.01
C GLU A 162 -0.43 14.77 -15.63
N ARG A 163 0.27 15.73 -15.05
CA ARG A 163 1.63 16.09 -15.42
C ARG A 163 2.47 16.22 -14.16
N MET A 164 3.76 15.97 -14.33
CA MET A 164 4.71 16.40 -13.33
C MET A 164 4.69 17.92 -13.27
N GLU A 165 4.77 18.47 -12.07
CA GLU A 165 4.85 19.92 -11.90
C GLU A 165 6.02 20.48 -12.69
N ARG A 166 5.85 21.68 -13.25
CA ARG A 166 6.95 22.37 -13.95
C ARG A 166 7.96 22.97 -12.99
N ASN A 167 7.49 23.34 -11.80
CA ASN A 167 8.31 23.88 -10.73
C ASN A 167 8.51 22.79 -9.69
N ILE A 168 9.76 22.34 -9.52
CA ILE A 168 10.12 21.31 -8.54
C ILE A 168 9.75 21.71 -7.11
N GLN A 169 9.70 23.01 -6.80
CA GLN A 169 9.30 23.52 -5.48
C GLN A 169 7.80 23.30 -5.17
N ALA A 170 6.99 23.04 -6.20
CA ALA A 170 5.57 22.70 -6.00
C ALA A 170 5.36 21.23 -5.60
N ILE A 171 6.39 20.39 -5.77
CA ILE A 171 6.34 18.97 -5.41
C ILE A 171 6.71 18.84 -3.93
N ARG A 172 5.83 18.24 -3.13
CA ARG A 172 6.08 18.00 -1.69
C ARG A 172 7.00 16.79 -1.50
N ILE A 173 8.29 16.99 -1.67
CA ILE A 173 9.36 15.99 -1.54
C ILE A 173 10.51 16.53 -0.66
N GLY A 174 11.33 15.62 -0.11
CA GLY A 174 12.56 16.00 0.59
C GLY A 174 13.60 16.57 -0.39
N ASP A 175 14.54 17.37 0.12
CA ASP A 175 15.57 17.98 -0.73
C ASP A 175 16.44 16.94 -1.45
N ASP A 176 16.74 15.82 -0.79
CA ASP A 176 17.51 14.70 -1.34
C ASP A 176 16.77 13.96 -2.47
N ASP A 177 15.44 14.08 -2.54
CA ASP A 177 14.61 13.41 -3.54
C ASP A 177 14.39 14.24 -4.80
N ARG A 178 14.93 15.47 -4.88
CA ARG A 178 14.65 16.42 -5.98
C ARG A 178 15.27 16.02 -7.31
N GLU A 179 16.55 15.67 -7.31
CA GLU A 179 17.31 15.35 -8.53
C GLU A 179 16.58 14.32 -9.42
N PRO A 180 16.01 13.21 -8.89
CA PRO A 180 15.19 12.29 -9.66
C PRO A 180 14.04 12.88 -10.49
N PHE A 181 13.47 14.02 -10.10
CA PHE A 181 12.30 14.61 -10.76
C PHE A 181 12.66 15.49 -11.96
N GLU A 182 13.87 16.04 -11.99
CA GLU A 182 14.29 17.03 -12.99
C GLU A 182 14.06 16.58 -14.45
N PRO A 183 14.36 15.33 -14.84
CA PRO A 183 14.16 14.87 -16.22
C PRO A 183 12.69 14.77 -16.66
N TYR A 184 11.75 14.93 -15.71
CA TYR A 184 10.33 14.65 -15.90
C TYR A 184 9.43 15.88 -15.73
N LEU A 185 9.96 17.03 -15.26
CA LEU A 185 9.18 18.23 -15.00
C LEU A 185 8.35 18.65 -16.23
N GLY A 186 7.06 18.92 -16.01
CA GLY A 186 6.09 19.29 -17.06
C GLY A 186 5.63 18.16 -18.00
N LEU A 187 6.25 16.97 -17.95
CA LEU A 187 5.84 15.84 -18.79
C LEU A 187 4.53 15.23 -18.29
N ARG A 188 3.75 14.66 -19.22
CA ARG A 188 2.57 13.87 -18.87
C ARG A 188 2.98 12.59 -18.17
N PHE A 189 2.21 12.18 -17.16
CA PHE A 189 2.45 10.95 -16.42
C PHE A 189 2.51 9.70 -17.31
N THR A 190 1.70 9.64 -18.37
CA THR A 190 1.77 8.54 -19.35
C THR A 190 3.13 8.46 -20.04
N ARG A 191 3.68 9.61 -20.46
CA ARG A 191 5.02 9.69 -21.07
C ARG A 191 6.13 9.33 -20.08
N ILE A 192 6.01 9.77 -18.83
CA ILE A 192 6.96 9.43 -17.77
C ILE A 192 6.95 7.93 -17.51
N ARG A 193 5.76 7.34 -17.32
CA ARG A 193 5.57 5.90 -17.13
C ARG A 193 6.20 5.10 -18.27
N ASP A 194 5.96 5.48 -19.52
CA ASP A 194 6.46 4.72 -20.67
C ASP A 194 8.00 4.78 -20.75
N ARG A 195 8.60 5.94 -20.46
CA ARG A 195 10.08 6.11 -20.36
C ARG A 195 10.68 5.31 -19.19
N LEU A 196 10.01 5.33 -18.03
CA LEU A 196 10.42 4.57 -16.87
C LEU A 196 10.28 3.07 -17.11
N ARG A 197 9.21 2.62 -17.78
CA ARG A 197 8.96 1.20 -18.05
C ARG A 197 10.08 0.59 -18.91
N SER A 198 10.52 1.28 -19.96
CA SER A 198 11.63 0.76 -20.78
C SER A 198 12.93 0.65 -19.99
N THR A 199 13.21 1.64 -19.15
CA THR A 199 14.45 1.70 -18.35
C THR A 199 14.44 0.67 -17.22
N LEU A 200 13.33 0.59 -16.48
CA LEU A 200 13.21 -0.22 -15.28
C LEU A 200 12.93 -1.69 -15.57
N ARG A 201 12.33 -2.02 -16.72
CA ARG A 201 12.09 -3.43 -17.09
C ARG A 201 13.40 -4.21 -17.17
N ASN A 202 14.43 -3.61 -17.76
CA ASN A 202 15.72 -4.25 -17.92
C ASN A 202 16.40 -4.42 -16.55
N ALA A 203 16.43 -3.35 -15.75
CA ALA A 203 17.01 -3.37 -14.41
C ALA A 203 16.31 -4.35 -13.45
N VAL A 204 14.98 -4.43 -13.49
CA VAL A 204 14.21 -5.37 -12.64
C VAL A 204 14.35 -6.81 -13.11
N ALA A 205 14.49 -7.04 -14.41
CA ALA A 205 14.62 -8.38 -14.97
C ALA A 205 16.07 -8.89 -14.97
N HIS A 206 17.03 -8.04 -14.62
CA HIS A 206 18.47 -8.31 -14.77
C HIS A 206 18.82 -8.77 -16.19
N LEU A 207 18.21 -8.09 -17.17
CA LEU A 207 18.38 -8.40 -18.58
C LEU A 207 19.15 -7.27 -19.26
N ASP A 208 20.29 -7.62 -19.84
CA ASP A 208 20.89 -6.82 -20.91
C ASP A 208 20.19 -7.15 -22.23
N PRO A 209 19.49 -6.21 -22.88
CA PRO A 209 18.86 -6.44 -24.19
C PRO A 209 19.87 -6.77 -25.30
N GLU A 210 21.17 -6.51 -25.11
CA GLU A 210 22.24 -6.75 -26.09
C GLU A 210 23.23 -7.86 -25.67
N GLY A 211 23.07 -8.51 -24.50
CA GLY A 211 24.13 -9.33 -23.89
C GLY A 211 23.69 -10.53 -23.03
N GLU A 212 24.60 -10.97 -22.14
CA GLU A 212 24.40 -12.07 -21.17
C GLU A 212 23.55 -11.61 -19.96
N SER A 213 22.96 -12.55 -19.21
CA SER A 213 22.21 -12.24 -17.99
C SER A 213 23.04 -11.40 -17.01
N LEU A 214 22.48 -10.29 -16.52
CA LEU A 214 23.12 -9.46 -15.50
C LEU A 214 23.00 -10.12 -14.13
N VAL A 215 23.95 -9.79 -13.25
CA VAL A 215 23.94 -10.28 -11.87
C VAL A 215 22.87 -9.51 -11.10
N ALA A 216 21.99 -10.22 -10.39
CA ALA A 216 20.84 -9.62 -9.69
C ALA A 216 21.21 -8.54 -8.64
N ASP A 217 22.47 -8.55 -8.21
CA ASP A 217 23.02 -7.65 -7.20
C ASP A 217 23.84 -6.50 -7.80
N GLU A 218 23.70 -6.23 -9.11
CA GLU A 218 24.38 -5.10 -9.76
C GLU A 218 23.90 -3.77 -9.17
N PHE A 219 24.85 -2.94 -8.72
CA PHE A 219 24.55 -1.72 -8.00
C PHE A 219 23.90 -0.68 -8.92
N GLU A 220 24.27 -0.67 -10.19
CA GLU A 220 23.75 0.22 -11.22
C GLU A 220 22.25 0.01 -11.42
N ASP A 221 21.79 -1.24 -11.49
CA ASP A 221 20.38 -1.60 -11.56
C ASP A 221 19.63 -1.17 -10.29
N LEU A 222 20.21 -1.43 -9.12
CA LEU A 222 19.66 -0.99 -7.84
C LEU A 222 19.53 0.55 -7.79
N ALA A 223 20.55 1.28 -8.26
CA ALA A 223 20.58 2.73 -8.28
C ALA A 223 19.55 3.31 -9.27
N VAL A 224 19.40 2.70 -10.44
CA VAL A 224 18.36 3.06 -11.43
C VAL A 224 16.97 2.90 -10.83
N CYS A 225 16.69 1.75 -10.21
CA CYS A 225 15.41 1.52 -9.53
C CYS A 225 15.20 2.53 -8.39
N SER A 226 16.20 2.72 -7.53
CA SER A 226 16.09 3.59 -6.36
C SER A 226 15.84 5.05 -6.74
N ARG A 227 16.50 5.57 -7.78
CA ARG A 227 16.24 6.92 -8.30
C ARG A 227 14.82 7.05 -8.87
N ALA A 228 14.24 6.01 -9.45
CA ALA A 228 12.89 6.10 -10.00
C ALA A 228 11.76 6.07 -8.94
N LEU A 229 12.05 5.54 -7.73
CA LEU A 229 11.02 5.31 -6.71
C LEU A 229 10.30 6.58 -6.24
N PRO A 230 10.96 7.71 -5.94
CA PRO A 230 10.27 8.94 -5.54
C PRO A 230 9.29 9.44 -6.61
N VAL A 231 9.69 9.35 -7.88
CA VAL A 231 8.87 9.74 -9.04
C VAL A 231 7.65 8.83 -9.19
N LEU A 232 7.85 7.51 -9.14
CA LEU A 232 6.75 6.53 -9.23
C LEU A 232 5.77 6.67 -8.07
N LYS A 233 6.27 6.88 -6.84
CA LYS A 233 5.45 7.11 -5.67
C LYS A 233 4.62 8.37 -5.83
N HIS A 234 5.23 9.49 -6.22
CA HIS A 234 4.52 10.75 -6.45
C HIS A 234 3.41 10.60 -7.51
N MET A 235 3.69 9.91 -8.62
CA MET A 235 2.69 9.63 -9.64
C MET A 235 1.52 8.81 -9.09
N CYS A 236 1.80 7.76 -8.29
CA CYS A 236 0.76 7.00 -7.61
C CYS A 236 -0.08 7.88 -6.70
N ASP A 237 0.55 8.72 -5.86
CA ASP A 237 -0.13 9.58 -4.89
C ASP A 237 -1.11 10.52 -5.58
N VAL A 238 -0.66 11.19 -6.65
CA VAL A 238 -1.50 12.16 -7.40
C VAL A 238 -2.66 11.45 -8.09
N ILE A 239 -2.40 10.37 -8.84
CA ILE A 239 -3.45 9.66 -9.57
C ILE A 239 -4.46 9.05 -8.59
N LEU A 240 -3.98 8.40 -7.52
CA LEU A 240 -4.85 7.77 -6.52
C LEU A 240 -5.73 8.81 -5.82
N ASN A 241 -5.19 9.97 -5.45
CA ASN A 241 -5.98 11.08 -4.91
C ASN A 241 -7.06 11.57 -5.89
N HIS A 242 -6.71 11.73 -7.17
CA HIS A 242 -7.69 12.12 -8.18
C HIS A 242 -8.80 11.07 -8.36
N GLU A 243 -8.44 9.79 -8.42
CA GLU A 243 -9.42 8.72 -8.59
C GLU A 243 -10.33 8.56 -7.37
N ILE A 244 -9.81 8.72 -6.16
CA ILE A 244 -10.62 8.68 -4.93
C ILE A 244 -11.55 9.89 -4.86
N ARG A 245 -11.08 11.11 -5.16
CA ARG A 245 -11.91 12.32 -5.19
C ARG A 245 -12.99 12.30 -6.28
N ALA A 246 -12.71 11.61 -7.39
CA ALA A 246 -13.67 11.43 -8.47
C ALA A 246 -14.68 10.31 -8.18
N ASP A 247 -14.48 9.51 -7.14
CA ASP A 247 -15.38 8.41 -6.79
C ASP A 247 -16.51 8.91 -5.88
N PRO A 248 -17.79 8.78 -6.28
CA PRO A 248 -18.91 9.31 -5.49
C PRO A 248 -19.10 8.62 -4.14
N GLU A 249 -18.62 7.38 -3.97
CA GLU A 249 -18.69 6.65 -2.70
C GLU A 249 -17.67 7.18 -1.70
N LEU A 250 -16.51 7.67 -2.18
CA LEU A 250 -15.42 8.13 -1.32
C LEU A 250 -15.35 9.66 -1.17
N ALA A 251 -15.80 10.41 -2.18
CA ALA A 251 -15.71 11.87 -2.21
C ALA A 251 -16.26 12.57 -0.94
N PRO A 252 -17.40 12.15 -0.35
CA PRO A 252 -17.94 12.78 0.86
C PRO A 252 -17.04 12.66 2.10
N HIS A 253 -16.12 11.68 2.09
CA HIS A 253 -15.30 11.32 3.25
C HIS A 253 -13.88 11.91 3.18
N ILE A 254 -13.52 12.58 2.08
CA ILE A 254 -12.23 13.25 1.94
C ILE A 254 -12.38 14.67 2.50
N THR A 255 -12.06 14.85 3.78
CA THR A 255 -11.88 16.18 4.37
C THR A 255 -10.53 16.75 3.92
N ASN A 256 -10.54 18.02 3.47
CA ASN A 256 -9.36 18.75 2.97
C ASN A 256 -8.28 18.94 4.04
#